data_AF-A0A653MFF1-F1
#
_entry.id   AF-A0A653MFF1-F1
#
_cell.length_a   1.000
_cell.length_b   1.000
_cell.length_c   1.000
_cell.angle_alpha   90.00
_cell.angle_beta   90.00
_cell.angle_gamma   90.00
#
_symmetry.space_group_name_H-M   'P 1'
#
loop_
_entity.id
_entity.type
_entity.pdbx_description
1 polymer ?
#
loop_
_entity_poly.entity_id
_entity_poly.type
_entity_poly.pdbx_seq_one_letter_code
_entity_poly.pdbx_strand_id
1 'polypeptide(L)'
;MSNILILIKKDFMHLPEKSSYNNNYYKNTKRNYEIFEECDEAYNSFDFYLVDGKSEIYLGCTYESISEDIESKPHLEIDFKK
;
A
#
# COMPACT_ATOMS: atom_id res chain seq x y z
N MET A 1 0.35 22.60 -0.58
CA MET A 1 1.14 21.67 -1.41
C MET A 1 0.87 20.28 -0.85
N SER A 2 0.24 19.40 -1.63
CA SER A 2 0.06 18.00 -1.22
C SER A 2 1.41 17.30 -1.29
N ASN A 3 1.74 16.48 -0.29
CA ASN A 3 2.93 15.63 -0.34
C ASN A 3 2.48 14.28 -0.88
N ILE A 4 3.02 13.87 -2.03
CA ILE A 4 2.66 12.60 -2.67
C ILE A 4 3.77 11.59 -2.41
N LEU A 5 3.41 10.42 -1.87
CA LEU A 5 4.29 9.26 -1.79
C LEU A 5 4.08 8.38 -3.03
N ILE A 6 5.18 8.01 -3.68
CA ILE A 6 5.14 7.17 -4.88
C ILE A 6 5.67 5.77 -4.55
N LEU A 7 4.84 4.75 -4.74
CA LEU A 7 5.23 3.33 -4.62
C LEU A 7 5.33 2.70 -6.02
N ILE A 8 6.40 1.98 -6.31
CA ILE A 8 6.57 1.26 -7.58
C ILE A 8 6.00 -0.15 -7.41
N LYS A 9 4.84 -0.45 -8.01
CA LYS A 9 4.04 -1.66 -7.71
C LYS A 9 4.84 -2.96 -7.90
N LYS A 10 5.62 -3.07 -8.99
CA LYS A 10 6.47 -4.24 -9.28
C LYS A 10 7.56 -4.54 -8.24
N ASP A 11 7.89 -3.56 -7.40
CA ASP A 11 8.90 -3.76 -6.35
C ASP A 11 8.30 -4.45 -5.12
N PHE A 12 6.99 -4.69 -5.10
CA PHE A 12 6.27 -5.31 -4.00
C PHE A 12 5.83 -6.74 -4.32
N MET A 13 6.04 -7.63 -3.35
CA MET A 13 5.57 -9.00 -3.37
C MET A 13 4.49 -9.16 -2.31
N HIS A 14 3.34 -9.72 -2.69
CA HIS A 14 2.24 -10.00 -1.77
C HIS A 14 2.62 -11.13 -0.77
N LEU A 15 2.20 -10.99 0.49
CA LEU A 15 2.43 -11.93 1.58
C LEU A 15 1.10 -12.61 2.01
N PRO A 16 0.61 -13.61 1.25
CA PRO A 16 -0.72 -14.19 1.47
C PRO A 16 -0.89 -14.85 2.85
N GLU A 17 0.19 -15.26 3.51
CA GLU A 17 0.16 -15.84 4.85
C GLU A 17 -0.10 -14.82 5.96
N LYS A 18 0.14 -13.52 5.70
CA LYS A 18 -0.18 -12.41 6.61
C LYS A 18 -1.48 -11.71 6.22
N SER A 19 -1.82 -11.72 4.94
CA SER A 19 -3.01 -11.09 4.43
C SER A 19 -4.29 -11.82 4.86
N SER A 20 -5.35 -11.05 5.08
CA SER A 20 -6.71 -11.53 5.31
C SER A 20 -7.69 -10.64 4.59
N TYR A 21 -8.98 -10.96 4.60
CA TYR A 21 -10.03 -10.21 3.90
C TYR A 21 -9.84 -8.68 4.00
N ASN A 22 -9.69 -8.00 2.86
CA ASN A 22 -9.44 -6.55 2.73
C ASN A 22 -8.18 -6.00 3.41
N ASN A 23 -7.30 -6.87 3.87
CA ASN A 23 -6.10 -6.54 4.60
C ASN A 23 -4.92 -7.22 3.91
N ASN A 24 -4.21 -6.49 3.06
CA ASN A 24 -3.14 -7.02 2.24
C ASN A 24 -1.78 -6.57 2.74
N TYR A 25 -0.86 -7.52 2.93
CA TYR A 25 0.52 -7.24 3.28
C TYR A 25 1.43 -7.44 2.07
N TYR A 26 2.33 -6.48 1.87
CA TYR A 26 3.30 -6.49 0.79
C TYR A 26 4.70 -6.26 1.32
N LYS A 27 5.69 -6.97 0.78
CA LYS A 27 7.10 -6.75 1.07
C LYS A 27 7.80 -6.12 -0.12
N ASN A 28 8.48 -4.99 0.12
CA ASN A 28 9.35 -4.41 -0.88
C ASN A 28 10.61 -5.27 -1.06
N THR A 29 10.80 -5.81 -2.26
CA THR A 29 11.87 -6.77 -2.56
C THR A 29 13.26 -6.14 -2.62
N LYS A 30 13.35 -4.82 -2.80
CA LYS A 30 14.64 -4.09 -2.91
C LYS A 30 15.11 -3.48 -1.59
N ARG A 31 14.17 -2.99 -0.78
CA ARG A 31 14.45 -2.19 0.42
C ARG A 31 14.08 -2.89 1.72
N ASN A 32 13.45 -4.07 1.64
CA ASN A 32 13.15 -4.94 2.79
C ASN A 32 12.26 -4.28 3.87
N TYR A 33 11.32 -3.44 3.47
CA TYR A 33 10.23 -2.95 4.34
C TYR A 33 8.90 -3.59 3.93
N GLU A 34 7.93 -3.57 4.84
CA GLU A 34 6.58 -4.08 4.62
C GLU A 34 5.57 -2.93 4.58
N ILE A 35 4.59 -3.03 3.69
CA ILE A 35 3.43 -2.16 3.60
C ILE A 35 2.20 -2.99 3.92
N PHE A 36 1.34 -2.43 4.74
CA PHE A 36 -0.01 -2.91 4.97
C PHE A 36 -0.98 -2.01 4.20
N GLU A 37 -1.84 -2.64 3.40
CA GLU A 37 -2.93 -2.02 2.64
C GLU A 37 -4.26 -2.50 3.25
N GLU A 38 -5.09 -1.56 3.69
CA GLU A 38 -6.45 -1.82 4.17
C GLU A 38 -7.45 -1.27 3.15
N CYS A 39 -8.35 -2.11 2.65
CA CYS A 39 -9.42 -1.71 1.76
C CYS A 39 -10.67 -1.35 2.57
N ASP A 40 -11.08 -0.09 2.51
CA ASP A 40 -12.39 0.35 2.98
C ASP A 40 -13.41 0.22 1.83
N GLU A 41 -14.15 -0.88 1.84
CA GLU A 41 -15.18 -1.18 0.83
C GLU A 41 -16.29 -0.14 0.75
N ALA A 42 -16.60 0.56 1.85
CA ALA A 42 -17.69 1.53 1.87
C ALA A 42 -17.32 2.79 1.05
N TYR A 43 -16.04 3.15 1.03
CA TYR A 43 -15.54 4.32 0.31
C TYR A 43 -14.71 3.97 -0.93
N ASN A 44 -14.55 2.67 -1.21
CA ASN A 44 -13.71 2.15 -2.30
C ASN A 44 -12.30 2.76 -2.27
N SER A 45 -11.74 2.90 -1.07
CA SER A 45 -10.43 3.50 -0.83
C SER A 45 -9.49 2.52 -0.14
N PHE A 46 -8.21 2.72 -0.36
CA PHE A 46 -7.14 1.93 0.20
C PHE A 46 -6.27 2.82 1.08
N ASP A 47 -6.18 2.45 2.35
CA ASP A 47 -5.30 3.06 3.33
C ASP A 47 -3.98 2.29 3.39
N PHE A 48 -2.87 3.02 3.43
CA PHE A 48 -1.54 2.43 3.41
C PHE A 48 -0.77 2.75 4.69
N TYR A 49 -0.09 1.74 5.21
CA TYR A 49 0.69 1.83 6.43
C TYR A 49 2.08 1.22 6.23
N LEU A 50 3.11 1.86 6.79
CA LEU A 50 4.44 1.25 6.94
C LEU A 50 4.44 0.38 8.20
N VAL A 51 4.86 -0.88 8.06
CA VAL A 51 4.97 -1.80 9.19
C VAL A 51 6.37 -1.68 9.81
N ASP A 52 6.43 -1.26 11.07
CA ASP A 52 7.66 -1.19 11.88
C ASP A 52 7.51 -2.04 13.15
N GLY A 53 7.93 -3.30 13.04
CA GLY A 53 7.82 -4.28 14.13
C GLY A 53 6.36 -4.63 14.44
N LYS A 54 5.83 -4.05 15.52
CA LYS A 54 4.42 -4.21 15.95
C LYS A 54 3.57 -2.96 15.72
N SER A 55 4.13 -1.92 15.10
CA SER A 55 3.47 -0.64 14.88
C SER A 55 3.19 -0.45 13.38
N GLU A 56 2.11 0.24 13.09
CA GLU A 56 1.69 0.64 11.75
C GLU A 56 1.70 2.17 11.68
N ILE A 57 2.47 2.72 10.74
CA ILE A 57 2.60 4.17 10.54
C ILE A 57 1.82 4.53 9.29
N TYR A 58 0.75 5.31 9.43
CA TYR A 58 -0.09 5.74 8.32
C TYR A 58 0.69 6.56 7.29
N LEU A 59 0.55 6.19 6.02
CA LEU A 59 1.22 6.79 4.86
C LEU A 59 0.26 7.60 3.98
N GLY A 60 -1.04 7.48 4.17
CA GLY A 60 -2.05 8.12 3.32
C GLY A 60 -2.95 7.10 2.64
N CYS A 61 -3.81 7.61 1.76
CA CYS A 61 -4.81 6.81 1.08
C CYS A 61 -4.86 7.11 -0.43
N THR A 62 -5.45 6.18 -1.18
CA THR A 62 -5.79 6.36 -2.60
C THR A 62 -6.97 5.46 -2.99
N TYR A 63 -7.38 5.48 -4.25
CA TYR A 63 -8.51 4.68 -4.78
C TYR A 63 -8.06 3.45 -5.57
N GLU A 64 -6.78 3.08 -5.44
CA GLU A 64 -6.17 1.98 -6.18
C GLU A 64 -5.35 1.09 -5.26
N SER A 65 -5.36 -0.21 -5.52
CA SER A 65 -4.52 -1.17 -4.81
C SER A 65 -3.12 -1.28 -5.44
N ILE A 66 -2.14 -1.71 -4.63
CA ILE A 66 -0.82 -2.16 -5.10
C ILE A 66 -0.96 -3.32 -6.10
N SER A 67 -1.98 -4.16 -5.94
CA SER A 67 -2.18 -5.36 -6.76
C SER A 67 -2.84 -5.08 -8.12
N GLU A 68 -3.43 -3.90 -8.31
CA GLU A 68 -4.19 -3.58 -9.52
C GLU A 68 -3.30 -3.12 -10.68
N ASP A 69 -3.59 -3.69 -11.86
CA ASP A 69 -3.12 -3.27 -13.20
C ASP A 69 -1.69 -2.69 -13.25
N ILE A 70 -0.71 -3.53 -12.89
CA ILE A 70 0.71 -3.15 -12.83
C ILE A 70 1.26 -2.76 -14.21
N GLU A 71 0.68 -3.26 -15.30
CA GLU A 71 1.13 -2.97 -16.66
C GLU A 71 0.70 -1.58 -17.14
N SER A 72 -0.56 -1.19 -16.91
CA SER A 72 -1.05 0.13 -17.32
C SER A 72 -0.66 1.24 -16.34
N LYS A 73 -0.57 0.92 -15.04
CA LYS A 73 -0.23 1.86 -13.98
C LYS A 73 0.84 1.30 -13.03
N PRO A 74 2.13 1.43 -13.39
CA PRO A 74 3.23 0.75 -12.69
C PRO A 74 3.57 1.34 -11.32
N HIS A 75 2.98 2.49 -10.98
CA HIS A 75 3.20 3.18 -9.73
C HIS A 75 1.89 3.59 -9.08
N LEU A 76 1.91 3.66 -7.76
CA LEU A 76 0.82 4.14 -6.92
C LEU A 76 1.20 5.51 -6.38
N GLU A 77 0.26 6.45 -6.42
CA GLU A 77 0.39 7.78 -5.83
C GLU A 77 -0.53 7.84 -4.60
N ILE A 78 0.07 8.04 -3.43
CA ILE A 78 -0.61 8.10 -2.15
C ILE A 78 -0.58 9.56 -1.67
N ASP A 79 -1.75 10.12 -1.38
CA ASP A 79 -1.86 11.49 -0.88
C ASP A 79 -1.63 11.53 0.63
N PHE A 80 -0.54 12.17 1.05
CA PHE A 80 -0.22 12.37 2.46
C PHE A 80 -0.90 13.65 2.95
N LYS A 81 -2.14 13.53 3.44
CA LYS A 81 -2.78 14.61 4.19
C LYS A 81 -2.33 14.56 5.65
N LYS A 82 -1.46 15.50 6.03
CA LYS A 82 -1.16 15.82 7.44
C LYS A 82 -2.36 16.47 8.12
#